data_AF-A0A2N0RZ58-F1
#
_entry.id   AF-A0A2N0RZ58-F1
#
_cell.length_a   1.000
_cell.length_b   1.000
_cell.length_c   1.000
_cell.angle_alpha   90.00
_cell.angle_beta   90.00
_cell.angle_gamma   90.00
#
_symmetry.space_group_name_H-M   'P 1'
#
loop_
_entity.id
_entity.type
_entity.pdbx_description
1 polymer ?
#
loop_
_entity_poly.entity_id
_entity_poly.type
_entity_poly.pdbx_seq_one_letter_code
_entity_poly.pdbx_strand_id
1 'polypeptide(L)'
;MRKCLYNAGLTDCKPEAAAIYSSFMIVDCGGGTVDLTTRRLLRDNKLSEITERTGDFCGGSYVDREFLKFLSRKLGESTMNLLRENNYGQMQYMIQQFCQKLKFHFTGNQNEFDPFEFDIE
;
A
#
# COMPACT_ATOMS: atom_id res chain seq x y z
N MET A 1 14.52 -7.00 1.63
CA MET A 1 14.38 -7.99 2.72
C MET A 1 15.42 -7.84 3.83
N ARG A 2 16.74 -8.06 3.60
CA ARG A 2 17.77 -8.00 4.67
C ARG A 2 17.76 -6.69 5.47
N LYS A 3 17.58 -5.55 4.77
CA LYS A 3 17.48 -4.21 5.37
C LYS A 3 16.19 -3.99 6.18
N CYS A 4 15.08 -4.64 5.79
CA CYS A 4 13.81 -4.55 6.51
C CYS A 4 13.86 -5.32 7.83
N LEU A 5 14.50 -6.51 7.82
CA LEU A 5 14.76 -7.29 9.03
C LEU A 5 15.66 -6.52 10.01
N TYR A 6 16.67 -5.81 9.48
CA TYR A 6 17.53 -4.95 10.27
C TYR A 6 16.75 -3.82 10.97
N ASN A 7 15.95 -3.10 10.20
CA ASN A 7 15.13 -1.99 10.73
C ASN A 7 14.03 -2.44 11.71
N ALA A 8 13.57 -3.69 11.61
CA ALA A 8 12.61 -4.28 12.56
C ALA A 8 13.27 -4.75 13.88
N GLY A 9 14.57 -4.48 14.09
CA GLY A 9 15.29 -4.89 15.31
C GLY A 9 15.60 -6.40 15.37
N LEU A 10 15.44 -7.13 14.26
CA LEU A 10 15.66 -8.58 14.22
C LEU A 10 17.12 -8.97 14.01
N THR A 11 18.04 -8.00 13.88
CA THR A 11 19.47 -8.26 13.63
C THR A 11 20.42 -7.59 14.62
N ASP A 12 19.94 -6.69 15.48
CA ASP A 12 20.78 -5.95 16.46
C ASP A 12 20.67 -6.51 17.89
N CYS A 13 20.03 -7.66 18.07
CA CYS A 13 20.13 -8.39 19.33
C CYS A 13 21.54 -8.97 19.45
N LYS A 14 22.21 -8.67 20.57
CA LYS A 14 23.32 -9.45 21.12
C LYS A 14 23.06 -10.96 20.87
N PRO A 15 24.09 -11.80 20.64
CA PRO A 15 23.91 -13.22 20.29
C PRO A 15 23.27 -14.10 21.38
N GLU A 16 22.68 -13.50 22.41
CA GLU A 16 21.69 -14.16 23.26
C GLU A 16 20.30 -13.98 22.66
N ALA A 17 19.86 -15.03 21.96
CA ALA A 17 18.46 -15.33 21.68
C ALA A 17 17.63 -14.16 21.09
N ALA A 18 17.98 -13.65 19.91
CA ALA A 18 16.91 -13.34 18.95
C ALA A 18 16.11 -14.65 18.84
N ALA A 19 14.95 -14.71 19.51
CA ALA A 19 14.39 -15.98 19.98
C ALA A 19 14.33 -16.97 18.83
N ILE A 20 15.24 -17.95 18.82
CA ILE A 20 15.21 -19.04 17.86
C ILE A 20 13.81 -19.63 18.00
N TYR A 21 13.11 -19.86 16.88
CA TYR A 21 11.69 -20.21 16.80
C TYR A 21 10.67 -19.07 16.92
N SER A 22 11.10 -17.81 17.00
CA SER A 22 10.21 -16.66 16.83
C SER A 22 9.55 -16.68 15.46
N SER A 23 8.29 -16.24 15.45
CA SER A 23 7.46 -16.22 14.25
C SER A 23 7.11 -14.76 13.94
N PHE A 24 7.15 -14.40 12.66
CA PHE A 24 6.82 -13.07 12.19
C PHE A 24 5.99 -13.16 10.92
N MET A 25 5.16 -12.14 10.68
CA MET A 25 4.38 -12.01 9.46
C MET A 25 5.00 -10.92 8.58
N ILE A 26 5.12 -11.20 7.30
CA ILE A 26 5.39 -10.21 6.27
C ILE A 26 4.06 -9.85 5.64
N VAL A 27 3.76 -8.54 5.62
CA VAL A 27 2.61 -7.95 4.95
C VAL A 27 3.16 -7.13 3.79
N ASP A 28 2.95 -7.60 2.56
CA ASP A 28 3.36 -6.91 1.34
C ASP A 28 2.14 -6.25 0.69
N CYS A 29 1.96 -4.96 0.94
CA CYS A 29 0.86 -4.16 0.40
C CYS A 29 1.25 -3.53 -0.93
N GLY A 30 1.19 -4.31 -2.01
CA GLY A 30 1.48 -3.84 -3.36
C GLY A 30 0.38 -2.96 -3.97
N GLY A 31 0.58 -2.63 -5.25
CA GLY A 31 -0.41 -1.88 -6.03
C GLY A 31 -1.64 -2.70 -6.40
N GLY A 32 -1.48 -3.97 -6.78
CA GLY A 32 -2.58 -4.85 -7.20
C GLY A 32 -3.06 -5.77 -6.09
N THR A 33 -2.13 -6.34 -5.34
CA THR A 33 -2.38 -7.36 -4.32
C THR A 33 -1.89 -6.91 -2.96
N VAL A 34 -2.48 -7.48 -1.92
CA VAL A 34 -1.88 -7.55 -0.59
C VAL A 34 -1.55 -9.01 -0.32
N ASP A 35 -0.31 -9.29 0.04
CA ASP A 35 0.18 -10.64 0.30
C ASP A 35 0.64 -10.78 1.75
N LEU A 36 0.18 -11.85 2.41
CA LEU A 36 0.55 -12.21 3.77
C LEU A 36 1.38 -13.49 3.75
N THR A 37 2.47 -13.50 4.50
CA THR A 37 3.27 -14.70 4.71
C THR A 37 3.79 -14.76 6.14
N THR A 38 3.53 -15.87 6.83
CA THR A 38 4.05 -16.10 8.18
C THR A 38 5.28 -17.00 8.12
N ARG A 39 6.40 -16.49 8.61
CA ARG A 39 7.70 -17.19 8.64
C ARG A 39 8.15 -17.41 10.07
N ARG A 40 8.92 -18.47 10.30
CA ARG A 40 9.61 -18.73 11.56
C ARG A 40 11.12 -18.66 11.36
N LEU A 41 11.80 -17.96 12.26
CA LEU A 41 13.26 -17.96 12.33
C LEU A 41 13.75 -19.27 12.96
N LEU A 42 14.60 -19.98 12.25
CA LEU A 42 15.25 -21.21 12.70
C LEU A 42 16.70 -20.93 13.10
N ARG A 43 17.37 -21.95 13.63
CA ARG A 43 18.83 -21.93 13.82
C ARG A 43 19.55 -21.66 12.49
N ASP A 44 20.76 -21.14 12.60
CA ASP A 44 21.62 -20.80 11.46
C ASP A 44 21.00 -19.78 10.50
N ASN A 45 20.13 -18.89 11.01
CA ASN A 45 19.44 -17.84 10.25
C ASN A 45 18.59 -18.35 9.07
N LYS A 46 18.08 -19.58 9.17
CA LYS A 46 17.13 -20.14 8.19
C LYS A 46 15.71 -19.68 8.48
N LEU A 47 14.88 -19.63 7.45
CA LEU A 47 13.44 -19.33 7.58
C LEU A 47 12.62 -20.54 7.15
N SER A 48 11.60 -20.90 7.94
CA SER A 48 10.56 -21.83 7.51
C SER A 48 9.23 -21.11 7.30
N GLU A 49 8.38 -21.67 6.45
CA GLU A 49 6.99 -21.26 6.29
C GLU A 49 6.12 -21.88 7.38
N ILE A 50 5.24 -21.09 8.00
CA ILE A 50 4.28 -21.62 9.00
C ILE A 50 2.94 -21.90 8.35
N THR A 51 2.50 -20.98 7.49
CA THR A 51 1.24 -21.05 6.75
C THR A 51 1.54 -20.77 5.29
N GLU A 52 0.79 -21.41 4.40
CA GLU A 52 0.81 -21.08 2.97
C GLU A 52 0.60 -19.57 2.78
N ARG A 53 1.31 -18.99 1.81
CA ARG A 53 1.09 -17.60 1.38
C ARG A 53 -0.39 -17.40 1.03
N THR A 54 -1.00 -16.36 1.61
CA THR A 54 -2.33 -15.91 1.21
C THR A 54 -2.24 -14.51 0.64
N GLY A 55 -3.11 -14.18 -0.31
CA GLY A 55 -3.16 -12.85 -0.90
C GLY A 55 -4.49 -12.60 -1.59
N ASP A 56 -4.83 -11.33 -1.74
CA ASP A 56 -6.07 -10.90 -2.37
C ASP A 56 -5.85 -9.63 -3.21
N PHE A 57 -6.78 -9.34 -4.12
CA PHE A 57 -6.76 -8.17 -4.99
C PHE A 57 -7.33 -6.95 -4.27
N CYS A 58 -6.58 -6.45 -3.28
CA CYS A 58 -6.96 -5.30 -2.46
C CYS A 58 -5.83 -4.29 -2.30
N GLY A 59 -4.87 -4.29 -3.23
CA GLY A 59 -3.73 -3.36 -3.21
C GLY A 59 -4.11 -1.91 -3.51
N GLY A 60 -3.11 -1.03 -3.51
CA GLY A 60 -3.29 0.42 -3.63
C GLY A 60 -4.12 0.90 -4.85
N SER A 61 -4.10 0.19 -5.97
CA SER A 61 -4.91 0.53 -7.17
C SER A 61 -6.42 0.45 -6.92
N TYR A 62 -6.85 -0.32 -5.93
CA TYR A 62 -8.25 -0.36 -5.51
C TYR A 62 -8.65 0.92 -4.79
N VAL A 63 -7.75 1.54 -4.02
CA VAL A 63 -7.95 2.87 -3.43
C VAL A 63 -8.09 3.92 -4.54
N ASP A 64 -7.25 3.85 -5.58
CA ASP A 64 -7.32 4.78 -6.73
C ASP A 64 -8.66 4.67 -7.47
N ARG A 65 -9.17 3.44 -7.59
CA ARG A 65 -10.49 3.18 -8.16
C ARG A 65 -11.62 3.76 -7.31
N GLU A 66 -11.54 3.64 -5.99
CA GLU A 66 -12.53 4.24 -5.08
C GLU A 66 -12.47 5.77 -5.12
N PHE A 67 -11.29 6.36 -5.29
CA PHE A 67 -11.15 7.79 -5.55
C PHE A 67 -11.88 8.22 -6.84
N LEU A 68 -11.71 7.50 -7.95
CA LEU A 68 -12.45 7.79 -9.19
C LEU A 68 -13.97 7.60 -9.03
N LYS A 69 -14.42 6.59 -8.26
CA LYS A 69 -15.85 6.41 -7.94
C LYS A 69 -16.39 7.54 -7.07
N PHE A 70 -15.58 8.07 -6.16
CA PHE A 70 -15.94 9.23 -5.37
C PHE A 70 -16.15 10.46 -6.26
N LEU A 71 -15.23 10.73 -7.19
CA LEU A 71 -15.39 11.80 -8.17
C LEU A 71 -16.62 11.59 -9.06
N SER A 72 -16.87 10.36 -9.53
CA SER A 72 -18.07 10.02 -10.30
C SER A 72 -19.37 10.35 -9.55
N ARG A 73 -19.42 10.07 -8.25
CA ARG A 73 -20.57 10.43 -7.40
C ARG A 73 -20.78 11.95 -7.24
N LYS A 74 -19.72 12.75 -7.41
CA LYS A 74 -19.76 14.22 -7.28
C LYS A 74 -20.01 14.93 -8.61
N LEU A 75 -19.39 14.46 -9.68
CA LEU A 75 -19.36 15.11 -11.00
C LEU A 75 -20.30 14.47 -12.02
N GLY A 76 -20.83 13.28 -11.72
CA GLY A 76 -21.65 12.48 -12.61
C GLY A 76 -20.85 11.45 -13.41
N GLU A 77 -21.49 10.30 -13.63
CA GLU A 77 -20.87 9.18 -14.36
C GLU A 77 -20.58 9.53 -15.82
N SER A 78 -21.50 10.26 -16.48
CA SER A 78 -21.32 10.73 -17.87
C SER A 78 -20.06 11.60 -18.02
N THR A 79 -19.84 12.54 -17.09
CA THR A 79 -18.65 13.41 -17.05
C THR A 79 -17.38 12.57 -16.90
N MET A 80 -17.37 11.62 -15.98
CA MET A 80 -16.20 10.75 -15.77
C MET A 80 -15.94 9.82 -16.96
N ASN A 81 -16.98 9.38 -17.66
CA ASN A 81 -16.83 8.58 -18.88
C ASN A 81 -16.25 9.41 -20.03
N LEU A 82 -16.75 10.64 -20.24
CA LEU A 82 -16.18 11.56 -21.23
C LEU A 82 -14.70 11.87 -20.95
N LEU A 83 -14.34 12.10 -19.68
CA LEU A 83 -12.94 12.28 -19.27
C LEU A 83 -12.10 11.04 -19.58
N ARG A 84 -12.65 9.84 -19.36
CA ARG A 84 -11.93 8.57 -19.62
C ARG A 84 -11.67 8.34 -21.09
N GLU A 85 -12.68 8.59 -21.92
CA GLU A 85 -12.68 8.30 -23.35
C GLU A 85 -11.87 9.32 -24.13
N ASN A 86 -11.99 10.61 -23.79
CA ASN A 86 -11.38 11.69 -24.55
C ASN A 86 -10.06 12.19 -23.94
N ASN A 87 -9.88 12.04 -22.63
CA ASN A 87 -8.76 12.64 -21.90
C ASN A 87 -8.12 11.68 -20.87
N TYR A 88 -7.92 10.42 -21.27
CA TYR A 88 -7.35 9.38 -20.40
C TYR A 88 -6.01 9.80 -19.75
N GLY A 89 -5.15 10.53 -20.48
CA GLY A 89 -3.88 11.04 -19.95
C GLY A 89 -4.06 12.03 -18.79
N GLN A 90 -4.99 12.98 -18.92
CA GLN A 90 -5.33 13.91 -17.84
C GLN A 90 -5.93 13.16 -16.64
N MET A 91 -6.79 12.17 -16.86
CA MET A 91 -7.30 11.32 -15.79
C MET A 91 -6.17 10.58 -15.05
N GLN A 92 -5.20 10.03 -15.77
CA GLN A 92 -4.03 9.38 -15.16
C GLN A 92 -3.17 10.37 -14.38
N TYR A 93 -2.96 11.58 -14.90
CA TYR A 93 -2.27 12.64 -14.20
C TYR A 93 -2.98 13.02 -12.89
N MET A 94 -4.31 13.15 -12.93
CA MET A 94 -5.13 13.41 -11.74
C MET A 94 -4.97 12.30 -10.68
N ILE A 95 -4.96 11.02 -11.09
CA ILE A 95 -4.70 9.90 -10.15
C ILE A 95 -3.28 9.99 -9.57
N GLN A 96 -2.29 10.38 -10.36
CA GLN A 96 -0.92 10.56 -9.88
C GLN A 96 -0.81 11.69 -8.85
N GLN A 97 -1.47 12.82 -9.11
CA GLN A 97 -1.53 13.92 -8.14
C GLN A 97 -2.24 13.50 -6.86
N PHE A 98 -3.38 12.80 -6.95
CA PHE A 98 -4.06 12.20 -5.79
C PHE A 98 -3.10 11.32 -4.98
N CYS A 99 -2.36 10.44 -5.65
CA CYS A 99 -1.41 9.54 -5.00
C CYS A 99 -0.32 10.30 -4.24
N GLN A 100 0.38 11.21 -4.93
CA GLN A 100 1.55 11.91 -4.41
C GLN A 100 1.22 12.94 -3.34
N LYS A 101 0.06 13.59 -3.43
CA LYS A 101 -0.29 14.70 -2.55
C LYS A 101 -1.16 14.28 -1.38
N LEU A 102 -2.00 13.25 -1.56
CA LEU A 102 -2.99 12.85 -0.57
C LEU A 102 -2.79 11.42 -0.11
N LYS A 103 -2.92 10.44 -1.01
CA LYS A 103 -2.96 9.01 -0.65
C LYS A 103 -1.76 8.55 0.17
N PHE A 104 -0.53 8.91 -0.26
CA PHE A 104 0.69 8.45 0.42
C PHE A 104 0.94 9.13 1.77
N HIS A 105 0.31 10.28 2.00
CA HIS A 105 0.47 11.06 3.22
C HIS A 105 -0.75 10.96 4.14
N PHE A 106 -1.75 10.16 3.78
CA PHE A 106 -2.98 10.03 4.55
C PHE A 106 -2.73 9.33 5.89
N THR A 107 -2.85 10.08 6.98
CA THR A 107 -2.74 9.59 8.35
C THR A 107 -4.10 9.26 8.98
N GLY A 108 -5.19 9.77 8.40
CA GLY A 108 -6.54 9.72 8.98
C GLY A 108 -6.79 10.78 10.06
N ASN A 109 -5.79 11.59 10.41
CA ASN A 109 -5.94 12.68 11.38
C ASN A 109 -6.52 13.93 10.70
N GLN A 110 -7.77 14.28 11.04
CA GLN A 110 -8.45 15.43 10.43
C GLN A 110 -7.75 16.77 10.66
N ASN A 111 -6.95 16.90 11.72
CA ASN A 111 -6.20 18.13 12.01
C ASN A 111 -5.02 18.35 11.04
N GLU A 112 -4.60 17.31 10.31
CA GLU A 112 -3.52 17.36 9.33
C GLU A 112 -4.05 17.50 7.89
N PHE A 113 -5.37 17.71 7.72
CA PHE A 113 -5.97 17.80 6.40
C PHE A 113 -5.77 19.20 5.82
N ASP A 114 -4.88 19.28 4.85
CA ASP A 114 -4.68 20.48 4.05
C ASP A 114 -5.60 20.48 2.81
N PRO A 115 -6.22 21.63 2.46
CA PRO A 115 -6.93 21.77 1.20
C PRO A 115 -6.00 21.48 0.02
N PHE A 116 -6.45 20.62 -0.90
CA PHE A 116 -5.75 20.31 -2.13
C PHE A 116 -6.61 20.74 -3.32
N GLU A 117 -6.06 21.61 -4.15
CA GLU A 117 -6.68 22.04 -5.40
C GLU A 117 -6.19 21.14 -6.54
N PHE A 118 -7.13 20.56 -7.26
CA PHE A 118 -6.85 19.78 -8.46
C PHE A 118 -6.78 20.72 -9.64
N ASP A 119 -5.57 20.85 -10.21
CA ASP A 119 -5.41 21.51 -11.50
C ASP A 119 -5.78 20.52 -12.61
N ILE A 120 -6.86 20.84 -13.34
CA ILE A 120 -7.38 20.04 -14.45
C ILE A 120 -7.35 20.94 -15.69
N GLU A 121 -6.14 21.29 -16.14
CA GLU A 121 -5.88 21.94 -17.44
C GLU A 121 -6.11 20.96 -18.60
#